data_AF-M0CB37-F1
#
_entry.id   AF-M0CB37-F1
#
_cell.length_a   1.000
_cell.length_b   1.000
_cell.length_c   1.000
_cell.angle_alpha   90.00
_cell.angle_beta   90.00
_cell.angle_gamma   90.00
#
_symmetry.space_group_name_H-M   'P 1'
#
loop_
_entity.id
_entity.type
_entity.pdbx_description
1 polymer ?
#
loop_
_entity_poly.entity_id
_entity_poly.type
_entity_poly.pdbx_seq_one_letter_code
_entity_poly.pdbx_strand_id
1 'polypeptide(L)' 'MKYCLHCDWHTSATDEPSARTRSRAAIDHHVETGHTIDSSDGVVPPRLPDVPTEIFVDDLIPSSD' A
#
# COMPACT_ATOMS: atom_id res chain seq x y z
N MET A 1 -2.75 -1.34 -9.71
CA MET A 1 -1.86 -2.18 -10.56
C MET A 1 -1.14 -3.17 -9.67
N LYS A 2 -0.49 -4.21 -10.22
CA LYS A 2 0.50 -5.00 -9.48
C LYS A 2 1.78 -5.09 -10.32
N TYR A 3 2.92 -4.82 -9.72
CA TYR A 3 4.21 -4.82 -10.41
C TYR A 3 5.30 -5.40 -9.51
N CYS A 4 6.16 -6.25 -10.06
CA CYS A 4 7.28 -6.82 -9.34
C CYS A 4 8.50 -5.90 -9.38
N LEU A 5 9.09 -5.58 -8.24
CA LEU A 5 10.24 -4.67 -8.17
C LEU A 5 11.58 -5.32 -8.59
N HIS A 6 11.56 -6.61 -8.94
CA HIS A 6 12.77 -7.40 -9.19
C HIS A 6 12.81 -8.03 -10.59
N CYS A 7 11.68 -8.11 -11.29
CA CYS A 7 11.58 -8.62 -12.66
C CYS A 7 10.40 -7.99 -13.40
N ASP A 8 10.22 -8.31 -14.68
CA ASP A 8 9.21 -7.66 -15.54
C ASP A 8 7.77 -8.15 -15.33
N TRP A 9 7.51 -8.94 -14.27
CA TRP A 9 6.18 -9.44 -13.97
C TRP A 9 5.23 -8.31 -13.53
N HIS A 10 4.05 -8.26 -14.14
CA HIS A 10 3.02 -7.28 -13.81
C HIS A 10 1.62 -7.75 -14.20
N THR A 11 0.59 -7.17 -13.57
CA THR A 11 -0.80 -7.34 -13.99
C THR A 11 -1.63 -6.07 -13.75
N SER A 12 -2.44 -5.71 -14.74
CA SER A 12 -3.29 -4.53 -14.73
C SER A 12 -4.78 -4.86 -14.73
N ALA A 13 -5.61 -3.87 -14.40
CA ALA A 13 -7.07 -4.00 -14.53
C ALA A 13 -7.51 -4.20 -16.00
N THR A 14 -6.66 -3.84 -16.96
CA THR A 14 -6.90 -4.06 -18.39
C THR A 14 -6.67 -5.53 -18.76
N ASP A 15 -5.67 -6.17 -18.17
CA ASP A 15 -5.36 -7.59 -18.43
C ASP A 15 -6.31 -8.52 -17.69
N GLU A 16 -6.61 -8.19 -16.43
CA GLU A 16 -7.48 -8.97 -15.56
C GLU A 16 -8.38 -8.03 -14.74
N PRO A 17 -9.67 -7.91 -15.10
CA PRO A 17 -10.57 -6.96 -14.43
C PRO A 17 -10.83 -7.33 -12.97
N SER A 18 -10.77 -8.62 -12.61
CA SER A 18 -10.98 -9.08 -11.24
C SER A 18 -9.81 -8.70 -10.34
N ALA A 19 -10.06 -7.78 -9.40
CA ALA A 19 -9.09 -7.41 -8.37
C ALA A 19 -8.66 -8.62 -7.52
N ARG A 20 -9.59 -9.56 -7.25
CA ARG A 20 -9.30 -10.79 -6.50
C ARG A 20 -8.30 -11.66 -7.25
N THR A 21 -8.50 -11.82 -8.55
CA THR A 21 -7.61 -12.65 -9.40
C THR A 21 -6.22 -12.02 -9.48
N ARG A 22 -6.14 -10.71 -9.69
CA ARG A 22 -4.86 -9.98 -9.68
C ARG A 22 -4.10 -10.10 -8.35
N SER A 23 -4.81 -9.93 -7.23
CA SER A 23 -4.20 -10.09 -5.91
C SER A 23 -3.71 -11.52 -5.67
N ARG A 24 -4.45 -12.54 -6.12
CA ARG A 24 -4.01 -13.93 -6.02
C ARG A 24 -2.73 -14.18 -6.82
N ALA A 25 -2.69 -13.73 -8.08
CA ALA A 25 -1.51 -13.88 -8.93
C ALA A 25 -0.27 -13.17 -8.35
N ALA A 26 -0.45 -12.00 -7.73
CA ALA A 26 0.63 -11.29 -7.03
C ALA A 26 1.17 -12.06 -5.82
N ILE A 27 0.27 -12.67 -5.03
CA ILE A 27 0.66 -13.50 -3.88
C ILE A 27 1.41 -14.74 -4.36
N ASP A 28 0.89 -15.43 -5.37
CA ASP A 28 1.52 -16.63 -5.92
C ASP A 28 2.93 -16.31 -6.42
N HIS A 29 3.11 -15.21 -7.17
CA HIS A 29 4.43 -14.75 -7.60
C HIS A 29 5.38 -14.45 -6.43
N HIS A 30 4.91 -13.72 -5.42
CA HIS A 30 5.70 -13.41 -4.23
C HIS A 30 6.16 -14.68 -3.50
N VAL A 31 5.27 -15.65 -3.33
CA VAL A 31 5.57 -16.91 -2.64
C VAL A 31 6.57 -17.76 -3.43
N GLU A 32 6.43 -17.83 -4.75
CA GLU A 32 7.30 -18.63 -5.61
C GLU A 32 8.71 -18.04 -5.76
N THR A 33 8.83 -16.71 -5.78
CA THR A 33 10.09 -16.03 -6.14
C THR A 33 10.75 -15.30 -4.97
N GLY A 34 10.01 -15.01 -3.91
CA GLY A 34 10.44 -14.12 -2.83
C GLY A 34 10.50 -12.64 -3.23
N HIS A 35 10.04 -12.27 -4.42
CA HIS A 35 10.11 -10.88 -4.89
C HIS A 35 9.06 -9.98 -4.25
N THR A 36 9.41 -8.70 -4.10
CA THR A 36 8.50 -7.68 -3.58
C THR A 36 7.54 -7.20 -4.67
N ILE A 37 6.24 -7.20 -4.38
CA ILE A 37 5.20 -6.66 -5.25
C ILE A 37 4.75 -5.29 -4.77
N ASP A 38 4.86 -4.28 -5.64
CA ASP A 38 4.15 -3.03 -5.46
C ASP A 38 2.68 -3.20 -5.83
N SER A 39 1.83 -2.82 -4.89
CA SER A 39 0.37 -2.93 -4.95
C SER A 39 -0.32 -1.57 -5.00
N SER A 40 0.43 -0.48 -5.08
CA SER A 40 -0.10 0.86 -5.12
C SER A 40 -0.97 1.08 -6.37
N ASP A 41 -2.16 1.65 -6.17
CA ASP A 41 -3.07 2.02 -7.26
C ASP A 41 -2.84 3.47 -7.73
N GLY A 42 -1.90 4.22 -7.13
CA GLY A 42 -1.63 5.60 -7.52
C GLY A 42 -0.26 6.14 -7.09
N VAL A 43 0.27 7.04 -7.93
CA VAL A 43 1.48 7.86 -7.73
C VAL A 43 1.17 9.06 -6.82
N VAL A 44 0.28 8.93 -5.83
CA VAL A 44 -0.05 10.05 -4.93
C VAL A 44 0.65 9.79 -3.60
N PRO A 45 1.65 10.60 -3.23
CA PRO A 45 2.23 10.54 -1.90
C PRO A 45 1.13 10.62 -0.85
N PRO A 46 1.24 9.89 0.28
CA PRO A 46 0.33 10.09 1.39
C PRO A 46 0.34 11.58 1.75
N ARG A 47 -0.79 12.25 1.55
CA ARG A 47 -0.95 13.64 2.01
C ARG A 47 -1.11 13.57 3.51
N LEU A 48 -0.28 14.31 4.24
CA LEU A 48 -0.59 14.61 5.62
C LEU A 48 -1.96 15.29 5.65
N PRO A 49 -2.89 14.88 6.52
CA PRO A 49 -4.10 15.66 6.73
C PRO A 49 -3.70 17.09 7.10
N ASP A 50 -4.48 18.07 6.64
CA ASP A 50 -4.30 19.48 7.01
C ASP A 50 -4.72 19.67 8.46
N VAL A 51 -3.89 19.17 9.37
CA VAL A 51 -4.05 19.36 10.81
C VAL A 51 -3.33 20.64 11.19
N PRO A 52 -3.96 21.51 12.00
CA PRO A 52 -3.24 22.62 12.61
C PRO A 52 -1.99 22.09 13.31
N THR A 53 -0.86 22.79 13.20
CA THR A 53 0.43 22.44 13.81
C THR A 53 0.34 22.22 15.33
N GLU A 54 -0.75 22.64 15.95
CA GLU A 54 -1.00 22.58 17.37
C GLU A 54 -2.00 21.47 17.73
N ILE A 55 -1.68 20.22 17.40
CA ILE A 55 -2.18 19.11 18.22
C ILE A 55 -1.31 19.11 19.47
N PHE A 56 -1.73 19.86 20.49
CA PHE A 56 -1.08 19.86 21.79
C PHE A 56 -1.16 18.44 22.36
N VAL A 57 0.00 17.79 22.42
CA VAL A 57 0.21 16.48 23.05
C VAL A 57 -0.17 16.48 24.54
N ASP A 58 -0.41 17.66 25.13
CA ASP A 58 -0.85 17.84 26.51
C ASP A 58 -2.22 17.20 26.83
N ASP A 59 -3.15 17.09 25.86
CA ASP A 59 -4.45 16.43 26.10
C ASP A 59 -4.36 14.89 26.19
N LEU A 60 -3.20 14.31 25.86
CA LEU A 60 -2.97 12.87 25.89
C LEU A 60 -2.24 12.39 27.15
N ILE A 61 -1.87 13.29 28.07
CA ILE A 61 -1.30 12.93 29.36
C ILE A 61 -2.44 12.88 30.39
N PRO A 62 -2.90 11.68 30.81
CA PRO A 62 -3.86 11.60 31.90
C PRO A 62 -3.21 12.19 33.17
N SER A 63 -3.83 13.22 33.73
CA SER A 63 -3.48 13.76 35.04
C SER A 63 -3.43 12.61 36.03
N SER A 64 -2.24 12.33 36.56
CA SER A 64 -2.07 11.38 37.65
C SER A 64 -2.52 12.09 38.92
N ASP A 65 -3.68 11.70 39.45
CA ASP A 65 -4.13 11.99 40.82
C ASP A 65 -3.72 10.82 41.73
#